data_AF-A0A4P2QRG9-F1
#
_entry.id   AF-A0A4P2QRG9-F1
#
_cell.length_a   1.000
_cell.length_b   1.000
_cell.length_c   1.000
_cell.angle_alpha   90.00
_cell.angle_beta   90.00
_cell.angle_gamma   90.00
#
_symmetry.space_group_name_H-M   'P 1'
#
loop_
_entity.id
_entity.type
_entity.pdbx_description
1 polymer ?
#
loop_
_entity_poly.entity_id
_entity_poly.type
_entity_poly.pdbx_seq_one_letter_code
_entity_poly.pdbx_strand_id
1 'polypeptide(L)' 'MILGRHTSDDVWRASLAEAREGRWIAQRYFAALENERRESVNYGIYLIAGEACGIYARVQAGMTDAAALSAPALVR' A
#
# COMPACT_ATOMS: atom_id res chain seq x y z
N MET A 1 -4.57 7.65 -3.95
CA MET A 1 -3.11 7.48 -4.09
C MET A 1 -2.84 7.15 -5.56
N ILE A 2 -1.82 7.73 -6.17
CA ILE A 2 -1.36 7.35 -7.51
C ILE A 2 0.02 6.71 -7.40
N LEU A 3 0.22 5.60 -8.09
CA LEU A 3 1.52 4.98 -8.25
C LEU A 3 2.08 5.37 -9.61
N GLY A 4 3.02 6.33 -9.63
CA GLY A 4 3.54 6.88 -10.87
C GLY A 4 4.05 5.81 -11.85
N ARG A 5 4.70 4.75 -11.36
CA ARG A 5 5.20 3.64 -12.20
C ARG A 5 4.09 2.84 -12.90
N HIS A 6 2.87 2.83 -12.36
CA HIS A 6 1.75 2.03 -12.87
C HIS A 6 0.67 2.89 -13.53
N THR A 7 0.95 4.18 -13.73
CA THR A 7 -0.02 5.16 -14.21
C THR A 7 0.52 5.82 -15.46
N SER A 8 -0.34 6.14 -16.43
CA SER A 8 0.08 6.90 -17.61
C SER A 8 0.43 8.35 -17.26
N ASP A 9 1.23 8.97 -18.10
CA ASP A 9 1.60 10.38 -17.98
C ASP A 9 0.38 11.32 -17.92
N ASP A 10 -0.67 11.01 -18.67
CA ASP A 10 -1.90 11.81 -18.68
C ASP A 10 -2.64 11.76 -17.34
N VAL A 11 -2.82 10.55 -16.78
CA VAL A 11 -3.46 10.38 -15.47
C VAL A 11 -2.57 10.98 -14.37
N TRP A 12 -1.26 10.88 -14.50
CA TRP A 12 -0.31 11.53 -13.60
C TRP A 12 -0.48 13.06 -13.59
N ARG A 13 -0.43 13.70 -14.76
CA ARG A 13 -0.63 15.16 -14.89
C ARG A 13 -1.97 15.62 -14.37
N ALA A 14 -3.06 14.93 -14.73
CA ALA A 14 -4.39 15.25 -14.24
C ALA A 14 -4.47 15.14 -12.71
N SER A 15 -3.89 14.11 -12.13
CA SER A 15 -3.88 13.93 -10.68
C SER A 15 -3.08 15.01 -9.94
N LEU A 16 -1.98 15.47 -10.51
CA LEU A 16 -1.21 16.58 -9.95
C LEU A 16 -1.96 17.91 -10.03
N ALA A 17 -2.73 18.14 -11.10
CA ALA A 17 -3.54 19.35 -11.25
C ALA A 17 -4.65 19.43 -10.18
N GLU A 18 -5.21 18.28 -9.77
CA GLU A 18 -6.22 18.18 -8.72
C GLU A 18 -5.62 18.18 -7.30
N ALA A 19 -4.29 18.15 -7.17
CA ALA A 19 -3.63 18.13 -5.87
C ALA A 19 -3.78 19.48 -5.16
N ARG A 20 -4.33 19.45 -3.95
CA ARG A 20 -4.49 20.65 -3.12
C ARG A 20 -3.15 21.06 -2.53
N GLU A 21 -2.79 22.33 -2.68
CA GLU A 21 -1.58 22.91 -2.11
C GLU A 21 -1.47 22.58 -0.61
N GLY A 22 -0.28 22.15 -0.17
CA GLY A 22 0.00 21.76 1.22
C GLY A 22 -0.70 20.49 1.72
N ARG A 23 -1.47 19.77 0.87
CA ARG A 23 -2.24 18.58 1.27
C ARG A 23 -1.89 17.35 0.44
N TRP A 24 -0.61 17.20 0.11
CA TRP A 24 -0.10 16.02 -0.57
C TRP A 24 1.28 15.64 -0.01
N ILE A 25 1.62 14.38 -0.15
CA ILE A 25 2.92 13.82 0.22
C ILE A 25 3.40 13.02 -0.97
N ALA A 26 4.63 13.26 -1.43
CA ALA A 26 5.32 12.36 -2.33
C ALA A 26 6.15 11.36 -1.53
N GLN A 27 6.01 10.09 -1.84
CA GLN A 27 6.81 9.02 -1.28
C GLN A 27 7.65 8.40 -2.40
N ARG A 28 8.93 8.13 -2.12
CA ARG A 28 9.77 7.36 -3.04
C ARG A 28 9.16 5.99 -3.26
N TYR A 29 9.02 5.60 -4.53
CA TYR A 29 8.51 4.28 -4.90
C TYR A 29 9.40 3.17 -4.33
N PHE A 30 8.76 2.09 -3.91
CA PHE A 30 9.38 0.81 -3.59
C PHE A 30 8.53 -0.31 -4.22
N ALA A 31 9.18 -1.38 -4.65
CA ALA A 31 8.50 -2.56 -5.16
C ALA A 31 8.26 -3.54 -4.02
N ALA A 32 7.02 -3.96 -3.82
CA ALA A 32 6.71 -5.07 -2.93
C ALA A 32 7.13 -6.39 -3.58
N LEU A 33 7.54 -7.37 -2.76
CA LEU A 33 7.76 -8.73 -3.24
C LEU A 33 6.41 -9.35 -3.59
N GLU A 34 6.33 -9.91 -4.79
CA GLU A 34 5.14 -10.59 -5.31
C GLU A 34 5.37 -12.11 -5.37
N ASN A 35 4.29 -12.87 -5.16
CA ASN A 35 4.28 -14.31 -5.39
C ASN A 35 4.00 -14.65 -6.88
N GLU A 36 3.95 -15.94 -7.21
CA GLU A 36 3.66 -16.43 -8.57
C GLU A 36 2.29 -15.99 -9.11
N ARG A 37 1.36 -15.62 -8.22
CA ARG A 37 0.01 -15.13 -8.54
C ARG A 37 -0.04 -13.61 -8.66
N ARG A 38 1.11 -12.92 -8.63
CA ARG A 38 1.24 -11.45 -8.60
C ARG A 38 0.54 -10.80 -7.41
N GLU A 39 0.49 -11.52 -6.29
CA GLU A 39 -0.02 -11.00 -5.03
C GLU A 39 1.15 -10.54 -4.16
N SER A 40 0.95 -9.45 -3.44
CA SER A 40 1.89 -8.94 -2.44
C SER A 40 1.28 -8.98 -1.04
N VAL A 41 2.14 -8.99 -0.02
CA VAL A 41 1.71 -8.92 1.38
C VAL A 41 1.94 -7.51 1.93
N ASN A 42 0.87 -6.89 2.43
CA ASN A 42 0.92 -5.67 3.21
C ASN A 42 1.05 -6.03 4.70
N TYR A 43 2.22 -5.81 5.28
CA TYR A 43 2.49 -6.05 6.70
C TYR A 43 2.13 -4.80 7.52
N GLY A 44 1.14 -4.93 8.40
CA GLY A 44 0.77 -3.90 9.38
C GLY A 44 1.16 -4.31 10.79
N ILE A 45 1.38 -3.32 11.65
CA ILE A 45 1.48 -3.48 13.10
C ILE A 45 0.24 -2.82 13.71
N TYR A 46 -0.49 -3.56 14.55
CA TYR A 46 -1.60 -2.97 15.30
C TYR A 46 -1.11 -2.53 16.69
N LEU A 47 -1.65 -1.39 17.14
CA LEU A 47 -1.29 -0.77 18.40
C LEU A 47 -2.46 -0.85 19.39
N ILE A 48 -2.18 -1.06 20.67
CA ILE A 48 -3.13 -0.89 21.76
C ILE A 48 -2.55 0.14 22.73
N ALA A 49 -3.29 1.22 22.99
CA ALA A 49 -2.82 2.34 23.81
C ALA A 49 -1.47 2.94 23.36
N GLY A 50 -1.17 2.90 22.06
CA GLY A 50 0.09 3.38 21.48
C GLY A 50 1.21 2.35 21.43
N GLU A 51 1.03 1.20 22.08
CA GLU A 51 2.03 0.13 22.14
C GLU A 51 1.82 -0.91 21.04
N ALA A 52 2.91 -1.39 20.44
CA ALA A 52 2.85 -2.44 19.43
C ALA A 52 2.40 -3.77 20.03
N CYS A 53 1.33 -4.35 19.50
CA CYS A 53 0.72 -5.57 20.07
C CYS A 53 0.75 -6.78 19.13
N GLY A 54 0.95 -6.57 17.83
CA GLY A 54 1.15 -7.69 16.91
C GLY A 54 1.13 -7.29 15.45
N ILE A 55 1.28 -8.31 14.61
CA ILE A 55 1.30 -8.18 13.14
C ILE A 55 -0.08 -8.51 12.59
N TYR A 56 -0.53 -7.69 11.64
CA TYR A 56 -1.69 -7.98 10.81
C TYR A 56 -1.27 -7.97 9.34
N ALA A 57 -1.41 -9.11 8.66
CA ALA A 57 -1.01 -9.28 7.27
C ALA A 57 -2.23 -9.30 6.34
N ARG A 58 -2.11 -8.59 5.22
CA ARG A 58 -3.12 -8.58 4.14
C ARG A 58 -2.51 -8.98 2.81
N VAL A 59 -3.21 -9.81 2.05
CA VAL A 59 -2.80 -10.29 0.73
C VAL A 59 -3.72 -9.70 -0.34
N GLN A 60 -3.13 -9.20 -1.43
CA GLN A 60 -3.87 -8.68 -2.57
C GLN A 60 -3.05 -8.77 -3.86
N ALA A 61 -3.74 -8.79 -5.00
CA ALA A 61 -3.15 -8.43 -6.28
C ALA A 61 -3.31 -6.92 -6.51
N GLY A 62 -2.21 -6.21 -6.77
CA GLY A 62 -2.23 -4.75 -6.96
C GLY A 62 -2.25 -3.94 -5.65
N MET A 63 -2.97 -2.82 -5.64
CA MET A 63 -3.03 -1.92 -4.49
C MET A 63 -3.84 -2.54 -3.34
N THR A 64 -3.33 -2.44 -2.11
CA THR A 64 -4.09 -2.87 -0.92
C THR A 64 -5.32 -1.97 -0.74
N ASP A 65 -6.49 -2.58 -0.77
CA ASP A 65 -7.78 -1.94 -0.53
C ASP A 65 -8.61 -2.71 0.51
N ALA A 66 -9.91 -2.43 0.59
CA ALA A 66 -10.82 -3.07 1.52
C ALA A 66 -11.18 -4.52 1.14
N ALA A 67 -10.88 -4.96 -0.08
CA ALA A 67 -11.11 -6.33 -0.55
C ALA A 67 -9.89 -7.25 -0.30
N ALA A 68 -8.77 -6.71 0.17
CA ALA A 68 -7.60 -7.49 0.53
C ALA A 68 -7.91 -8.55 1.61
N LEU A 69 -7.36 -9.75 1.44
CA LEU A 69 -7.62 -10.89 2.32
C LEU A 69 -6.72 -10.84 3.56
N SER A 70 -7.29 -11.03 4.74
CA SER A 70 -6.51 -11.26 5.96
C SER A 70 -5.75 -12.58 5.85
N ALA A 71 -4.45 -12.55 6.17
CA ALA A 71 -3.61 -13.73 6.14
C ALA A 71 -2.97 -14.02 7.51
N PRO A 72 -2.81 -15.30 7.88
CA PRO A 72 -2.06 -15.66 9.08
C PRO A 72 -0.57 -15.32 8.90
N ALA A 73 0.06 -14.84 9.97
CA ALA A 73 1.50 -14.59 10.03
C ALA A 73 2.14 -15.50 11.09
N LEU A 74 3.13 -16.29 10.70
CA LEU A 74 3.95 -17.08 11.61
C LEU A 74 5.24 -16.30 11.92
N VAL A 75 5.46 -15.98 13.19
CA VAL A 75 6.71 -15.40 13.69
C VAL A 75 7.50 -16.52 14.36
N ARG A 76 8.80 -16.62 14.04
CA ARG A 76 9.72 -17.60 14.62
C ARG A 76 10.70 -16.93 15.55
#